data_AF-A0A0A0KW15-F1
#
_entry.id   AF-A0A0A0KW15-F1
#
_cell.length_a   1.000
_cell.length_b   1.000
_cell.length_c   1.000
_cell.angle_alpha   90.00
_cell.angle_beta   90.00
_cell.angle_gamma   90.00
#
_symmetry.space_group_name_H-M   'P 1'
#
loop_
_entity.id
_entity.type
_entity.pdbx_description
1 polymer ?
#
loop_
_entity_poly.entity_id
_entity_poly.type
_entity_poly.pdbx_seq_one_letter_code
_entity_poly.pdbx_strand_id
1 'polypeptide(L)'
;MAFDAVHDLTSLLSSDRRDFLIRNNGDQVKISSLIGKRVGLYFSAGWCPPCRLFTPKLSEFYKELLANKSKNNDFEIIFISSDRDALSFKAYFSKMPWLAIPFDDLETQKKLKILFQLSSIPYLVVIDGNGKVSSADGVNLVKEFGVDAYPFTIDRKKQLLAQKEEAKKNNQTITSVLASASRNYLVSNDGKQIPVSELEGKLIGLYFSLPGHEHCDAFTPKLSEVYNNLKKKKENFEIVFVSLEEEDEDFFNEAFKSMPWLALPFKDEKCQKLKLYFDVDDIPALVITGQDGRTLNPNAVDLIKQHGIDAYPFTPKKHDVVHGKVEASCCGCDGSKTREETKDEKVEVSCGSMEEAKDGKAEVSCGSMEETKDGKAEVSCGCDGSKNDDDEKMEETKDKMVEVSCGCDGSSKNDDDEKMEETCKDGKVEVSCCGCDESKNDGDQKMEETKEEIKEGCGCKG
;
A
#
# COMPACT_ATOMS: atom_id res chain seq x y z
N MET A 1 26.88 1.30 -14.34
CA MET A 1 26.79 2.53 -15.17
C MET A 1 26.84 3.75 -14.23
N ALA A 2 26.86 5.00 -14.71
CA ALA A 2 26.96 6.19 -13.83
C ALA A 2 25.88 6.26 -12.74
N PHE A 3 24.72 5.64 -12.95
CA PHE A 3 23.62 5.59 -11.99
C PHE A 3 23.80 4.52 -10.89
N ASP A 4 24.68 3.55 -11.10
CA ASP A 4 25.00 2.49 -10.12
C ASP A 4 26.30 2.77 -9.36
N ALA A 5 27.03 3.80 -9.77
CA ALA A 5 28.29 4.19 -9.15
C ALA A 5 28.05 5.04 -7.90
N VAL A 6 28.97 4.92 -6.95
CA VAL A 6 29.10 5.85 -5.83
C VAL A 6 29.94 7.04 -6.29
N HIS A 7 29.38 8.24 -6.17
CA HIS A 7 30.02 9.48 -6.56
C HIS A 7 30.57 10.22 -5.34
N ASP A 8 31.89 10.45 -5.33
CA ASP A 8 32.45 11.44 -4.41
C ASP A 8 32.05 12.84 -4.89
N LEU A 9 31.24 13.53 -4.08
CA LEU A 9 30.75 14.88 -4.39
C LEU A 9 31.89 15.87 -4.59
N THR A 10 33.02 15.70 -3.90
CA THR A 10 34.18 16.57 -4.08
C THR A 10 34.72 16.42 -5.50
N SER A 11 35.12 15.21 -5.88
CA SER A 11 35.63 14.88 -7.22
C SER A 11 34.63 15.15 -8.36
N LEU A 12 33.33 15.10 -8.05
CA LEU A 12 32.26 15.34 -9.01
C LEU A 12 32.09 16.84 -9.31
N LEU A 13 32.20 17.68 -8.28
CA LEU A 13 31.86 19.10 -8.35
C LEU A 13 33.07 20.03 -8.35
N SER A 14 34.28 19.56 -8.04
CA SER A 14 35.51 20.36 -8.07
C SER A 14 36.20 20.29 -9.44
N SER A 15 37.13 21.21 -9.67
CA SER A 15 38.12 21.15 -10.73
C SER A 15 39.50 21.45 -10.17
N ASP A 16 40.57 21.24 -10.96
CA ASP A 16 41.96 21.48 -10.53
C ASP A 16 42.20 22.91 -10.01
N ARG A 17 41.31 23.85 -10.34
CA ARG A 17 41.41 25.27 -10.00
C ARG A 17 40.31 25.76 -9.06
N ARG A 18 39.34 24.89 -8.67
CA ARG A 18 38.16 25.30 -7.90
C ARG A 18 37.65 24.22 -6.96
N ASP A 19 37.52 24.57 -5.69
CA ASP A 19 36.93 23.77 -4.62
C ASP A 19 35.63 24.37 -4.01
N PHE A 20 35.07 25.40 -4.67
CA PHE A 20 33.90 26.14 -4.19
C PHE A 20 32.77 26.20 -5.22
N LEU A 21 31.53 26.37 -4.75
CA LEU A 21 30.35 26.74 -5.53
C LEU A 21 29.97 28.18 -5.22
N ILE A 22 29.08 28.78 -6.02
CA ILE A 22 28.64 30.16 -5.82
C ILE A 22 27.17 30.24 -5.43
N ARG A 23 26.83 31.19 -4.56
CA ARG A 23 25.46 31.65 -4.32
C ARG A 23 25.08 32.75 -5.31
N ASN A 24 23.79 33.03 -5.42
CA ASN A 24 23.25 34.05 -6.32
C ASN A 24 23.70 35.50 -5.96
N ASN A 25 24.21 35.72 -4.75
CA ASN A 25 24.79 36.96 -4.28
C ASN A 25 26.32 37.06 -4.53
N GLY A 26 26.93 35.99 -5.06
CA GLY A 26 28.37 35.91 -5.32
C GLY A 26 29.19 35.23 -4.22
N ASP A 27 28.58 34.90 -3.07
CA ASP A 27 29.30 34.23 -1.98
C ASP A 27 29.79 32.85 -2.41
N GLN A 28 30.99 32.49 -1.98
CA GLN A 28 31.59 31.21 -2.25
C GLN A 28 31.31 30.22 -1.11
N VAL A 29 30.95 29.00 -1.47
CA VAL A 29 30.67 27.91 -0.53
C VAL A 29 31.57 26.74 -0.85
N LYS A 30 32.39 26.29 0.11
CA LYS A 30 33.26 25.12 -0.08
C LYS A 30 32.45 23.87 -0.37
N ILE A 31 32.88 23.09 -1.36
CA ILE A 31 32.23 21.82 -1.75
C ILE A 31 32.26 20.82 -0.59
N SER A 32 33.31 20.83 0.25
CA SER A 32 33.41 19.96 1.43
C SER A 32 32.27 20.13 2.43
N SER A 33 31.59 21.28 2.44
CA SER A 33 30.41 21.52 3.28
C SER A 33 29.16 20.75 2.85
N LEU A 34 29.21 20.09 1.68
CA LEU A 34 28.15 19.26 1.12
C LEU A 34 28.36 17.76 1.38
N ILE A 35 29.49 17.37 1.96
CA ILE A 35 29.76 15.95 2.28
C ILE A 35 28.71 15.46 3.28
N GLY A 36 28.12 14.30 2.99
CA GLY A 36 27.04 13.71 3.78
C GLY A 36 25.65 14.29 3.49
N LYS A 37 25.55 15.39 2.73
CA LYS A 37 24.26 15.97 2.33
C LYS A 37 23.73 15.29 1.09
N ARG A 38 22.41 15.28 0.97
CA ARG A 38 21.71 14.95 -0.27
C ARG A 38 21.78 16.15 -1.21
N VAL A 39 22.18 15.92 -2.45
CA VAL A 39 22.42 16.98 -3.44
C VAL A 39 21.55 16.77 -4.67
N GLY A 40 20.78 17.79 -5.05
CA GLY A 40 20.06 17.85 -6.32
C GLY A 40 20.87 18.58 -7.39
N LEU A 41 21.36 17.87 -8.40
CA LEU A 41 21.99 18.45 -9.59
C LEU A 41 20.91 18.89 -10.57
N TYR A 42 20.68 20.20 -10.64
CA TYR A 42 19.64 20.82 -11.45
C TYR A 42 20.22 21.38 -12.75
N PHE A 43 19.99 20.68 -13.86
CA PHE A 43 20.38 21.11 -15.20
C PHE A 43 19.25 21.95 -15.82
N SER A 44 19.56 23.21 -16.12
CA SER A 44 18.54 24.16 -16.57
C SER A 44 19.13 25.32 -17.39
N ALA A 45 18.28 26.15 -17.99
CA ALA A 45 18.69 27.37 -18.68
C ALA A 45 17.56 28.41 -18.76
N GLY A 46 17.95 29.69 -18.72
CA GLY A 46 17.01 30.82 -18.77
C GLY A 46 16.27 30.93 -20.10
N TRP A 47 16.90 30.54 -21.21
CA TRP A 47 16.26 30.55 -22.54
C TRP A 47 15.20 29.44 -22.72
N CYS A 48 15.21 28.39 -21.90
CA CYS A 48 14.34 27.23 -22.04
C CYS A 48 12.95 27.46 -21.37
N PRO A 49 11.83 27.45 -22.12
CA PRO A 49 10.51 27.71 -21.53
C PRO A 49 10.08 26.68 -20.46
N PRO A 50 10.20 25.35 -20.67
CA PRO A 50 9.91 24.38 -19.62
C PRO A 50 10.75 24.58 -18.34
N CYS A 51 12.00 25.03 -18.47
CA CYS A 51 12.86 25.36 -17.34
C CYS A 51 12.29 26.52 -16.53
N ARG A 52 11.95 27.64 -17.19
CA ARG A 52 11.36 28.81 -16.53
C ARG A 52 10.04 28.52 -15.82
N LEU A 53 9.26 27.55 -16.30
CA LEU A 53 8.03 27.10 -15.64
C LEU A 53 8.31 26.22 -14.41
N PHE A 54 9.39 25.45 -14.43
CA PHE A 54 9.71 24.51 -13.35
C PHE A 54 10.51 25.16 -12.20
N THR A 55 11.44 26.08 -12.48
CA THR A 55 12.27 26.71 -11.44
C THR A 55 11.49 27.32 -10.28
N PRO A 56 10.36 28.03 -10.49
CA PRO A 56 9.56 28.54 -9.38
C PRO A 56 9.02 27.42 -8.48
N LYS A 57 8.54 26.31 -9.07
CA LYS A 57 8.06 25.14 -8.33
C LYS A 57 9.18 24.49 -7.52
N LEU A 58 10.37 24.37 -8.11
CA LEU A 58 11.54 23.83 -7.40
C LEU A 58 12.00 24.76 -6.26
N SER A 59 11.90 26.08 -6.45
CA SER A 59 12.20 27.09 -5.41
C SER A 59 11.22 27.02 -4.24
N GLU A 60 9.93 26.82 -4.53
CA GLU A 60 8.90 26.59 -3.51
C GLU A 60 9.18 25.31 -2.72
N PHE A 61 9.37 24.17 -3.42
CA PHE A 61 9.78 22.91 -2.82
C PHE A 61 10.99 23.06 -1.89
N TYR A 62 12.04 23.72 -2.36
CA TYR A 62 13.28 23.89 -1.61
C TYR A 62 13.08 24.70 -0.34
N LYS A 63 12.32 25.81 -0.41
CA LYS A 63 12.00 26.64 0.76
C LYS A 63 11.13 25.90 1.76
N GLU A 64 10.12 25.18 1.28
CA GLU A 64 9.22 24.40 2.14
C GLU A 64 9.99 23.29 2.88
N LEU A 65 10.88 22.59 2.16
CA LEU A 65 11.73 21.57 2.76
C LEU A 65 12.60 22.17 3.87
N LEU A 66 13.32 23.27 3.59
CA LEU A 66 14.18 23.93 4.56
C LEU A 66 13.43 24.51 5.78
N ALA A 67 12.16 24.90 5.62
CA ALA A 67 11.32 25.37 6.72
C ALA A 67 10.88 24.22 7.65
N ASN A 68 10.81 23.00 7.13
CA ASN A 68 10.32 21.86 7.88
C ASN A 68 11.42 21.23 8.75
N LYS A 69 11.48 21.64 10.03
CA LYS A 69 12.51 21.18 10.98
C LYS A 69 12.43 19.69 11.34
N SER A 70 11.32 19.00 11.08
CA SER A 70 11.17 17.57 11.39
C SER A 70 11.79 16.66 10.33
N LYS A 71 11.99 17.18 9.11
CA LYS A 71 12.79 16.53 8.07
C LYS A 71 14.23 17.01 8.29
N ASN A 72 15.14 16.13 8.72
CA ASN A 72 16.55 16.50 8.94
C ASN A 72 17.13 17.15 7.65
N ASN A 73 17.33 18.47 7.66
CA ASN A 73 17.40 19.31 6.45
C ASN A 73 18.77 19.32 5.77
N ASP A 74 19.26 18.14 5.42
CA ASP A 74 20.51 17.93 4.70
C ASP A 74 20.28 17.84 3.19
N PHE A 75 19.60 18.84 2.61
CA PHE A 75 19.38 18.92 1.15
C PHE A 75 19.91 20.24 0.58
N GLU A 76 20.70 20.14 -0.48
CA GLU A 76 21.16 21.31 -1.25
C GLU A 76 20.94 21.11 -2.75
N ILE A 77 20.63 22.18 -3.47
CA ILE A 77 20.51 22.15 -4.93
C ILE A 77 21.74 22.83 -5.53
N ILE A 78 22.28 22.24 -6.59
CA ILE A 78 23.35 22.81 -7.38
C ILE A 78 22.81 23.03 -8.79
N PHE A 79 22.85 24.27 -9.25
CA PHE A 79 22.48 24.64 -10.60
C PHE A 79 23.66 24.41 -11.56
N ILE A 80 23.41 23.63 -12.61
CA ILE A 80 24.31 23.39 -13.74
C ILE A 80 23.69 24.07 -14.96
N SER A 81 24.34 25.14 -15.42
CA SER A 81 23.80 25.99 -16.48
C SER A 81 23.91 25.36 -17.85
N SER A 82 22.89 25.59 -18.68
CA SER A 82 22.97 25.44 -20.14
C SER A 82 22.69 26.76 -20.86
N ASP A 83 22.80 27.89 -20.15
CA ASP A 83 22.80 29.22 -20.76
C ASP A 83 24.04 29.42 -21.64
N ARG A 84 23.90 30.27 -22.65
CA ARG A 84 24.90 30.46 -23.71
C ARG A 84 25.94 31.53 -23.36
N ASP A 85 25.64 32.36 -22.37
CA ASP A 85 26.45 33.50 -21.97
C ASP A 85 26.27 33.83 -20.49
N ALA A 86 27.26 34.54 -19.93
CA ALA A 86 27.33 34.85 -18.51
C ALA A 86 26.21 35.80 -18.03
N LEU A 87 25.71 36.67 -18.92
CA LEU A 87 24.62 37.61 -18.56
C LEU A 87 23.30 36.85 -18.42
N SER A 88 22.99 35.96 -19.37
CA SER A 88 21.82 35.07 -19.30
C SER A 88 21.88 34.17 -18.07
N PHE A 89 23.03 33.57 -17.79
CA PHE A 89 23.26 32.79 -16.57
C PHE A 89 22.96 33.61 -15.31
N LYS A 90 23.58 34.79 -15.17
CA LYS A 90 23.42 35.64 -13.99
C LYS A 90 21.97 36.10 -13.82
N ALA A 91 21.32 36.51 -14.90
CA ALA A 91 19.93 36.95 -14.86
C ALA A 91 18.99 35.83 -14.39
N TYR A 92 19.22 34.59 -14.85
CA TYR A 92 18.39 33.45 -14.47
C TYR A 92 18.70 32.95 -13.04
N PHE A 93 19.98 32.80 -12.71
CA PHE A 93 20.45 32.33 -11.41
C PHE A 93 20.09 33.28 -10.26
N SER A 94 19.97 34.59 -10.53
CA SER A 94 19.53 35.60 -9.54
C SER A 94 18.21 35.27 -8.85
N LYS A 95 17.37 34.42 -9.47
CA LYS A 95 16.04 34.03 -8.98
C LYS A 95 16.05 32.74 -8.16
N MET A 96 17.20 32.09 -8.03
CA MET A 96 17.34 30.77 -7.42
C MET A 96 17.94 30.87 -6.02
N PRO A 97 17.36 30.20 -4.99
CA PRO A 97 17.83 30.30 -3.61
C PRO A 97 19.01 29.37 -3.25
N TRP A 98 19.58 28.66 -4.23
CA TRP A 98 20.55 27.58 -4.04
C TRP A 98 21.90 27.88 -4.71
N LEU A 99 22.80 26.89 -4.74
CA LEU A 99 24.16 27.04 -5.25
C LEU A 99 24.25 26.83 -6.76
N ALA A 100 25.34 27.27 -7.39
CA ALA A 100 25.65 26.96 -8.78
C ALA A 100 27.13 26.64 -8.97
N ILE A 101 27.41 25.87 -10.03
CA ILE A 101 28.76 25.82 -10.60
C ILE A 101 29.01 27.17 -11.30
N PRO A 102 30.16 27.83 -11.06
CA PRO A 102 30.52 29.04 -11.78
C PRO A 102 30.44 28.87 -13.30
N PHE A 103 29.90 29.87 -13.99
CA PHE A 103 29.61 29.79 -15.42
C PHE A 103 30.86 29.53 -16.27
N ASP A 104 32.01 30.04 -15.84
CA ASP A 104 33.31 29.88 -16.49
C ASP A 104 33.92 28.48 -16.34
N ASP A 105 33.44 27.66 -15.39
CA ASP A 105 33.83 26.26 -15.25
C ASP A 105 33.06 25.37 -16.24
N LEU A 106 33.33 25.58 -17.54
CA LEU A 106 32.67 24.87 -18.64
C LEU A 106 33.03 23.38 -18.66
N GLU A 107 34.22 23.01 -18.21
CA GLU A 107 34.69 21.62 -18.19
C GLU A 107 33.91 20.79 -17.17
N THR A 108 33.74 21.28 -15.94
CA THR A 108 32.92 20.57 -14.94
C THR A 108 31.47 20.47 -15.40
N GLN A 109 30.91 21.56 -15.93
CA GLN A 109 29.55 21.54 -16.47
C GLN A 109 29.39 20.52 -17.60
N LYS A 110 30.35 20.43 -18.53
CA LYS A 110 30.34 19.46 -19.64
C LYS A 110 30.48 18.03 -19.14
N LYS A 111 31.41 17.78 -18.20
CA LYS A 111 31.62 16.47 -17.56
C LYS A 111 30.32 15.95 -16.93
N LEU A 112 29.61 16.79 -16.18
CA LEU A 112 28.36 16.41 -15.51
C LEU A 112 27.24 16.10 -16.51
N LYS A 113 27.11 16.90 -17.58
CA LYS A 113 26.12 16.64 -18.64
C LYS A 113 26.35 15.30 -19.33
N ILE A 114 27.61 14.95 -19.59
CA ILE A 114 27.97 13.65 -20.19
C ILE A 114 27.73 12.51 -19.19
N LEU A 115 28.22 12.66 -17.96
CA LEU A 115 28.15 11.62 -16.93
C LEU A 115 26.70 11.19 -16.64
N PHE A 116 25.78 12.15 -16.53
CA PHE A 116 24.36 11.91 -16.29
C PHE A 116 23.53 11.84 -17.57
N GLN A 117 24.18 11.70 -18.73
CA GLN A 117 23.54 11.47 -20.03
C GLN A 117 22.42 12.47 -20.34
N LEU A 118 22.68 13.76 -20.11
CA LEU A 118 21.69 14.81 -20.25
C LEU A 118 21.17 14.89 -21.70
N SER A 119 19.92 14.48 -21.89
CA SER A 119 19.22 14.51 -23.19
C SER A 119 18.28 15.71 -23.33
N SER A 120 17.79 16.26 -22.22
CA SER A 120 16.83 17.37 -22.22
C SER A 120 16.92 18.18 -20.91
N ILE A 121 16.35 19.39 -20.91
CA ILE A 121 16.23 20.25 -19.73
C ILE A 121 14.77 20.75 -19.60
N PRO A 122 14.24 20.95 -18.38
CA PRO A 122 14.92 20.81 -17.08
C PRO A 122 15.15 19.35 -16.70
N TYR A 123 16.28 19.09 -16.03
CA TYR A 123 16.61 17.77 -15.49
C TYR A 123 17.14 17.91 -14.06
N LEU A 124 16.74 16.99 -13.17
CA LEU A 124 17.11 17.01 -11.76
C LEU A 124 17.49 15.60 -11.32
N VAL A 125 18.78 15.42 -11.08
CA VAL A 125 19.35 14.18 -10.53
C VAL A 125 19.59 14.39 -9.05
N VAL A 126 19.13 13.48 -8.21
CA VAL A 126 19.32 13.53 -6.76
C VAL A 126 20.33 12.47 -6.35
N ILE A 127 21.40 12.91 -5.70
CA ILE A 127 22.46 12.09 -5.12
C ILE A 127 22.28 12.10 -3.61
N ASP A 128 22.29 10.94 -2.96
CA ASP A 128 22.18 10.83 -1.50
C ASP A 128 23.48 11.20 -0.78
N GLY A 129 23.44 11.24 0.55
CA GLY A 129 24.61 11.57 1.39
C GLY A 129 25.77 10.58 1.28
N ASN A 130 25.53 9.39 0.71
CA ASN A 130 26.55 8.37 0.46
C ASN A 130 27.09 8.46 -0.97
N GLY A 131 26.67 9.44 -1.78
CA GLY A 131 27.13 9.62 -3.14
C GLY A 131 26.38 8.76 -4.17
N LYS A 132 25.33 8.03 -3.81
CA LYS A 132 24.57 7.21 -4.76
C LYS A 132 23.43 8.02 -5.39
N VAL A 133 23.15 7.80 -6.67
CA VAL A 133 21.97 8.39 -7.32
C VAL A 133 20.70 7.75 -6.74
N SER A 134 19.92 8.54 -6.00
CA SER A 134 18.65 8.08 -5.42
C SER A 134 17.48 8.29 -6.37
N SER A 135 17.56 9.29 -7.26
CA SER A 135 16.57 9.52 -8.31
C SER A 135 17.17 10.25 -9.50
N ALA A 136 16.84 9.79 -10.71
CA ALA A 136 17.11 10.46 -11.97
C ALA A 136 15.87 11.19 -12.52
N ASP A 137 14.78 11.23 -11.74
CA ASP A 137 13.44 11.67 -12.16
C ASP A 137 12.92 12.81 -11.26
N GLY A 138 13.84 13.60 -10.69
CA GLY A 138 13.53 14.59 -9.66
C GLY A 138 12.53 15.66 -10.12
N VAL A 139 12.57 16.04 -11.41
CA VAL A 139 11.64 17.04 -11.97
C VAL A 139 10.19 16.59 -11.86
N ASN A 140 9.90 15.34 -12.26
CA ASN A 140 8.54 14.82 -12.21
C ASN A 140 8.10 14.57 -10.77
N LEU A 141 9.00 14.05 -9.92
CA LEU A 141 8.71 13.84 -8.51
C LEU A 141 8.33 15.15 -7.79
N VAL A 142 9.07 16.25 -8.00
CA VAL A 142 8.72 17.56 -7.42
C VAL A 142 7.41 18.08 -8.00
N LYS A 143 7.17 17.94 -9.31
CA LYS A 143 5.92 18.41 -9.95
C LYS A 143 4.69 17.66 -9.43
N GLU A 144 4.81 16.36 -9.19
CA GLU A 144 3.69 15.51 -8.81
C GLU A 144 3.44 15.47 -7.30
N PHE A 145 4.51 15.46 -6.49
CA PHE A 145 4.43 15.18 -5.07
C PHE A 145 4.98 16.31 -4.18
N GLY A 146 5.53 17.39 -4.75
CA GLY A 146 6.04 18.52 -3.97
C GLY A 146 7.04 18.09 -2.90
N VAL A 147 6.91 18.63 -1.68
CA VAL A 147 7.80 18.35 -0.54
C VAL A 147 7.79 16.87 -0.11
N ASP A 148 6.74 16.13 -0.44
CA ASP A 148 6.60 14.73 -0.07
C ASP A 148 7.48 13.80 -0.90
N ALA A 149 8.00 14.29 -2.03
CA ALA A 149 9.00 13.60 -2.83
C ALA A 149 10.31 13.36 -2.05
N TYR A 150 10.64 14.18 -1.05
CA TYR A 150 11.82 13.98 -0.20
C TYR A 150 11.68 12.68 0.62
N PRO A 151 12.73 11.84 0.76
CA PRO A 151 14.14 12.06 0.37
C PRO A 151 14.52 11.60 -1.04
N PHE A 152 13.57 11.47 -1.97
CA PHE A 152 13.79 11.00 -3.35
C PHE A 152 14.44 9.61 -3.40
N THR A 153 14.09 8.73 -2.46
CA THR A 153 14.48 7.31 -2.49
C THR A 153 13.52 6.52 -3.35
N ILE A 154 13.97 5.36 -3.83
CA ILE A 154 13.15 4.43 -4.61
C ILE A 154 11.92 4.00 -3.81
N ASP A 155 12.10 3.66 -2.53
CA ASP A 155 10.99 3.21 -1.68
C ASP A 155 9.99 4.34 -1.39
N ARG A 156 10.47 5.57 -1.19
CA ARG A 156 9.58 6.73 -1.04
C ARG A 156 8.77 6.96 -2.32
N LYS A 157 9.40 6.87 -3.49
CA LYS A 157 8.69 6.96 -4.78
C LYS A 157 7.62 5.87 -4.91
N LYS A 158 7.94 4.63 -4.56
CA LYS A 158 6.98 3.51 -4.58
C LYS A 158 5.79 3.78 -3.65
N GLN A 159 6.05 4.25 -2.43
CA GLN A 159 5.01 4.60 -1.46
C GLN A 159 4.07 5.69 -1.98
N LEU A 160 4.61 6.76 -2.54
CA LEU A 160 3.81 7.87 -3.09
C LEU A 160 2.95 7.45 -4.28
N LEU A 161 3.50 6.59 -5.15
CA LEU A 161 2.74 6.04 -6.28
C LEU A 161 1.59 5.14 -5.80
N ALA A 162 1.85 4.27 -4.82
CA ALA A 162 0.82 3.43 -4.21
C ALA A 162 -0.30 4.27 -3.57
N GLN A 163 0.06 5.28 -2.77
CA GLN A 163 -0.91 6.20 -2.16
C GLN A 163 -1.73 6.97 -3.20
N LYS A 164 -1.12 7.38 -4.31
CA LYS A 164 -1.81 8.06 -5.41
C LYS A 164 -2.80 7.14 -6.11
N GLU A 165 -2.43 5.89 -6.36
CA GLU A 165 -3.34 4.90 -6.96
C GLU A 165 -4.47 4.52 -6.00
N GLU A 166 -4.18 4.38 -4.71
CA GLU A 166 -5.19 4.15 -3.69
C GLU A 166 -6.15 5.35 -3.57
N ALA A 167 -5.65 6.58 -3.60
CA ALA A 167 -6.49 7.78 -3.61
C ALA A 167 -7.37 7.86 -4.87
N LYS A 168 -6.86 7.44 -6.04
CA LYS A 168 -7.69 7.31 -7.26
C LYS A 168 -8.79 6.25 -7.10
N LYS A 169 -8.50 5.12 -6.44
CA LYS A 169 -9.49 4.10 -6.11
C LYS A 169 -10.51 4.59 -5.08
N ASN A 170 -10.08 5.37 -4.08
CA ASN A 170 -10.96 5.91 -3.04
C ASN A 170 -11.88 7.05 -3.55
N ASN A 171 -11.46 7.77 -4.59
CA ASN A 171 -12.24 8.79 -5.30
C ASN A 171 -12.98 8.23 -6.53
N GLN A 172 -13.07 6.91 -6.65
CA GLN A 172 -13.82 6.25 -7.71
C GLN A 172 -15.30 6.63 -7.62
N THR A 173 -15.87 7.02 -8.76
CA THR A 173 -17.32 7.25 -8.94
C THR A 173 -17.85 6.38 -10.07
N ILE A 174 -19.17 6.15 -10.09
CA ILE A 174 -19.85 5.40 -11.16
C ILE A 174 -19.49 5.98 -12.54
N THR A 175 -19.53 7.30 -12.67
CA THR A 175 -19.16 8.01 -13.90
C THR A 175 -17.69 7.81 -14.26
N SER A 176 -16.76 7.87 -13.30
CA SER A 176 -15.33 7.66 -13.58
C SER A 176 -15.03 6.24 -14.09
N VAL A 177 -15.81 5.25 -13.65
CA VAL A 177 -15.70 3.85 -14.07
C VAL A 177 -16.33 3.65 -15.45
N LEU A 178 -17.62 4.01 -15.58
CA LEU A 178 -18.44 3.63 -16.72
C LEU A 178 -18.47 4.64 -17.87
N ALA A 179 -18.12 5.91 -17.66
CA ALA A 179 -18.11 6.94 -18.71
C ALA A 179 -16.68 7.26 -19.17
N SER A 180 -16.54 7.70 -20.42
CA SER A 180 -15.29 8.23 -21.00
C SER A 180 -15.49 9.70 -21.39
N ALA A 181 -14.43 10.35 -21.87
CA ALA A 181 -14.53 11.71 -22.38
C ALA A 181 -15.45 11.81 -23.62
N SER A 182 -15.65 10.70 -24.35
CA SER A 182 -16.44 10.64 -25.58
C SER A 182 -17.80 9.94 -25.41
N ARG A 183 -18.05 9.25 -24.28
CA ARG A 183 -19.28 8.47 -24.06
C ARG A 183 -19.78 8.54 -22.62
N ASN A 184 -21.08 8.75 -22.47
CA ASN A 184 -21.79 8.77 -21.19
C ASN A 184 -23.03 7.87 -21.14
N TYR A 185 -23.12 6.82 -21.97
CA TYR A 185 -24.26 5.90 -22.02
C TYR A 185 -23.82 4.43 -22.04
N LEU A 186 -24.64 3.52 -21.53
CA LEU A 186 -24.58 2.07 -21.69
C LEU A 186 -25.60 1.62 -22.73
N VAL A 187 -25.53 0.36 -23.18
CA VAL A 187 -26.50 -0.23 -24.10
C VAL A 187 -27.29 -1.34 -23.41
N SER A 188 -28.60 -1.40 -23.63
CA SER A 188 -29.43 -2.56 -23.26
C SER A 188 -29.45 -3.60 -24.39
N ASN A 189 -29.92 -4.80 -24.08
CA ASN A 189 -30.01 -5.91 -25.04
C ASN A 189 -30.97 -5.68 -26.23
N ASP A 190 -31.86 -4.68 -26.12
CA ASP A 190 -32.74 -4.21 -27.20
C ASP A 190 -32.14 -3.00 -27.98
N GLY A 191 -30.88 -2.65 -27.70
CA GLY A 191 -30.13 -1.61 -28.40
C GLY A 191 -30.40 -0.19 -27.93
N LYS A 192 -31.18 0.03 -26.85
CA LYS A 192 -31.40 1.37 -26.32
C LYS A 192 -30.17 1.88 -25.57
N GLN A 193 -29.90 3.17 -25.72
CA GLN A 193 -28.85 3.86 -24.98
C GLN A 193 -29.40 4.34 -23.64
N ILE A 194 -28.73 3.96 -22.57
CA ILE A 194 -29.09 4.30 -21.18
C ILE A 194 -28.00 5.22 -20.61
N PRO A 195 -28.29 6.47 -20.25
CA PRO A 195 -27.32 7.37 -19.63
C PRO A 195 -26.69 6.76 -18.36
N VAL A 196 -25.38 6.93 -18.19
CA VAL A 196 -24.65 6.45 -16.99
C VAL A 196 -25.22 7.05 -15.70
N SER A 197 -25.78 8.25 -15.75
CA SER A 197 -26.46 8.89 -14.62
C SER A 197 -27.65 8.10 -14.08
N GLU A 198 -28.28 7.24 -14.90
CA GLU A 198 -29.37 6.37 -14.42
C GLU A 198 -28.89 5.24 -13.51
N LEU A 199 -27.58 5.02 -13.42
CA LEU A 199 -26.98 4.05 -12.51
C LEU A 199 -26.58 4.67 -11.17
N GLU A 200 -26.63 6.00 -11.03
CA GLU A 200 -26.34 6.68 -9.77
C GLU A 200 -27.28 6.18 -8.65
N GLY A 201 -26.71 5.88 -7.48
CA GLY A 201 -27.46 5.34 -6.36
C GLY A 201 -27.78 3.84 -6.44
N LYS A 202 -27.29 3.12 -7.47
CA LYS A 202 -27.44 1.66 -7.59
C LYS A 202 -26.16 0.94 -7.19
N LEU A 203 -26.32 -0.27 -6.64
CA LEU A 203 -25.24 -1.25 -6.56
C LEU A 203 -24.99 -1.78 -7.98
N ILE A 204 -23.73 -1.78 -8.43
CA ILE A 204 -23.39 -2.18 -9.80
C ILE A 204 -22.47 -3.40 -9.78
N GLY A 205 -22.80 -4.41 -10.57
CA GLY A 205 -21.92 -5.53 -10.87
C GLY A 205 -21.29 -5.37 -12.24
N LEU A 206 -19.96 -5.17 -12.33
CA LEU A 206 -19.23 -5.20 -13.58
C LEU A 206 -18.90 -6.65 -13.92
N TYR A 207 -19.58 -7.19 -14.92
CA TYR A 207 -19.46 -8.59 -15.30
C TYR A 207 -18.49 -8.74 -16.46
N PHE A 208 -17.27 -9.18 -16.17
CA PHE A 208 -16.23 -9.48 -17.15
C PHE A 208 -16.40 -10.91 -17.63
N SER A 209 -16.69 -11.06 -18.92
CA SER A 209 -16.94 -12.37 -19.52
C SER A 209 -16.53 -12.39 -20.99
N LEU A 210 -16.08 -13.56 -21.42
CA LEU A 210 -15.84 -13.91 -22.81
C LEU A 210 -16.87 -14.98 -23.20
N PRO A 211 -17.85 -14.69 -24.06
CA PRO A 211 -18.81 -15.69 -24.49
C PRO A 211 -18.12 -16.91 -25.14
N GLY A 212 -18.65 -18.12 -24.93
CA GLY A 212 -18.04 -19.36 -25.43
C GLY A 212 -16.89 -19.90 -24.57
N HIS A 213 -16.50 -19.19 -23.51
CA HIS A 213 -15.58 -19.70 -22.49
C HIS A 213 -16.35 -20.55 -21.47
N GLU A 214 -15.91 -21.80 -21.24
CA GLU A 214 -16.62 -22.80 -20.43
C GLU A 214 -17.08 -22.27 -19.07
N HIS A 215 -16.19 -21.61 -18.32
CA HIS A 215 -16.54 -21.08 -16.99
C HIS A 215 -17.52 -19.90 -17.05
N CYS A 216 -17.49 -19.11 -18.12
CA CYS A 216 -18.41 -17.99 -18.33
C CYS A 216 -19.81 -18.52 -18.68
N ASP A 217 -19.88 -19.50 -19.57
CA ASP A 217 -21.13 -20.13 -20.00
C ASP A 217 -21.80 -20.89 -18.84
N ALA A 218 -21.01 -21.51 -17.97
CA ALA A 218 -21.52 -22.16 -16.76
C ALA A 218 -22.05 -21.15 -15.71
N PHE A 219 -21.45 -19.97 -15.61
CA PHE A 219 -21.80 -18.98 -14.59
C PHE A 219 -22.93 -18.02 -15.00
N THR A 220 -22.98 -17.62 -16.28
CA THR A 220 -23.93 -16.63 -16.79
C THR A 220 -25.40 -16.95 -16.46
N PRO A 221 -25.89 -18.21 -16.61
CA PRO A 221 -27.26 -18.56 -16.25
C PRO A 221 -27.55 -18.36 -14.76
N LYS A 222 -26.59 -18.71 -13.89
CA LYS A 222 -26.72 -18.55 -12.44
C LYS A 222 -26.76 -17.07 -12.04
N LEU A 223 -25.93 -16.25 -12.67
CA LEU A 223 -25.96 -14.79 -12.47
C LEU A 223 -27.28 -14.18 -12.93
N SER A 224 -27.81 -14.62 -14.08
CA SER A 224 -29.11 -14.20 -14.62
C SER A 224 -30.26 -14.54 -13.67
N GLU A 225 -30.25 -15.74 -13.09
CA GLU A 225 -31.23 -16.15 -12.08
C GLU A 225 -31.22 -15.20 -10.87
N VAL A 226 -30.04 -14.94 -10.29
CA VAL A 226 -29.88 -14.05 -9.14
C VAL A 226 -30.34 -12.63 -9.47
N TYR A 227 -29.89 -12.09 -10.60
CA TYR A 227 -30.27 -10.76 -11.05
C TYR A 227 -31.79 -10.60 -11.22
N ASN A 228 -32.44 -11.54 -11.90
CA ASN A 228 -33.89 -11.51 -12.11
C ASN A 228 -34.66 -11.60 -10.79
N ASN A 229 -34.18 -12.40 -9.84
CA ASN A 229 -34.79 -12.50 -8.51
C ASN A 229 -34.62 -11.20 -7.70
N LEU A 230 -33.47 -10.52 -7.80
CA LEU A 230 -33.26 -9.20 -7.19
C LEU A 230 -34.16 -8.12 -7.82
N LYS A 231 -34.32 -8.12 -9.15
CA LYS A 231 -35.25 -7.21 -9.83
C LYS A 231 -36.71 -7.43 -9.39
N LYS A 232 -37.15 -8.68 -9.20
CA LYS A 232 -38.47 -9.00 -8.64
C LYS A 232 -38.65 -8.46 -7.20
N LYS A 233 -37.60 -8.51 -6.39
CA LYS A 233 -37.55 -7.93 -5.04
C LYS A 233 -37.41 -6.39 -5.03
N LYS A 234 -37.30 -5.75 -6.21
CA LYS A 234 -37.08 -4.30 -6.37
C LYS A 234 -35.80 -3.79 -5.70
N GLU A 235 -34.78 -4.63 -5.64
CA GLU A 235 -33.46 -4.25 -5.15
C GLU A 235 -32.75 -3.34 -6.16
N ASN A 236 -32.00 -2.36 -5.65
CA ASN A 236 -31.25 -1.40 -6.46
C ASN A 236 -29.92 -2.01 -6.94
N PHE A 237 -30.01 -3.08 -7.73
CA PHE A 237 -28.87 -3.75 -8.34
C PHE A 237 -28.94 -3.70 -9.87
N GLU A 238 -27.83 -3.35 -10.51
CA GLU A 238 -27.68 -3.35 -11.96
C GLU A 238 -26.39 -4.09 -12.35
N ILE A 239 -26.41 -4.81 -13.47
CA ILE A 239 -25.20 -5.44 -14.01
C ILE A 239 -24.79 -4.67 -15.27
N VAL A 240 -23.49 -4.44 -15.42
CA VAL A 240 -22.90 -3.92 -16.65
C VAL A 240 -21.96 -4.98 -17.18
N PHE A 241 -22.33 -5.58 -18.31
CA PHE A 241 -21.52 -6.52 -19.04
C PHE A 241 -20.34 -5.78 -19.68
N VAL A 242 -19.13 -6.26 -19.34
CA VAL A 242 -17.86 -5.84 -19.90
C VAL A 242 -17.36 -7.01 -20.74
N SER A 243 -17.65 -6.95 -22.04
CA SER A 243 -17.20 -7.96 -22.99
C SER A 243 -15.68 -7.93 -23.15
N LEU A 244 -15.06 -9.10 -23.09
CA LEU A 244 -13.66 -9.29 -23.48
C LEU A 244 -13.52 -9.80 -24.93
N GLU A 245 -14.63 -9.98 -25.64
CA GLU A 245 -14.66 -10.19 -27.10
C GLU A 245 -14.44 -8.84 -27.80
N GLU A 246 -13.48 -8.81 -28.73
CA GLU A 246 -13.04 -7.59 -29.43
C GLU A 246 -13.10 -7.70 -30.95
N GLU A 247 -13.23 -8.89 -31.50
CA GLU A 247 -13.11 -9.15 -32.93
C GLU A 247 -14.48 -9.33 -33.58
N ASP A 248 -15.38 -10.09 -32.95
CA ASP A 248 -16.65 -10.50 -33.53
C ASP A 248 -17.86 -9.81 -32.89
N GLU A 249 -18.40 -8.81 -33.60
CA GLU A 249 -19.58 -8.05 -33.17
C GLU A 249 -20.87 -8.90 -33.21
N ASP A 250 -20.98 -9.81 -34.18
CA ASP A 250 -22.16 -10.66 -34.31
C ASP A 250 -22.22 -11.66 -33.15
N PHE A 251 -21.07 -12.21 -32.78
CA PHE A 251 -20.92 -13.09 -31.61
C PHE A 251 -21.23 -12.35 -30.30
N PHE A 252 -20.72 -11.12 -30.13
CA PHE A 252 -21.08 -10.25 -29.00
C PHE A 252 -22.61 -10.04 -28.93
N ASN A 253 -23.22 -9.66 -30.06
CA ASN A 253 -24.65 -9.38 -30.13
C ASN A 253 -25.50 -10.64 -29.87
N GLU A 254 -25.07 -11.80 -30.36
CA GLU A 254 -25.75 -13.06 -30.13
C GLU A 254 -25.74 -13.44 -28.63
N ALA A 255 -24.58 -13.38 -27.99
CA ALA A 255 -24.45 -13.64 -26.56
C ALA A 255 -25.28 -12.65 -25.72
N PHE A 256 -25.18 -11.36 -26.03
CA PHE A 256 -25.80 -10.28 -25.26
C PHE A 256 -27.33 -10.27 -25.33
N LYS A 257 -27.95 -10.76 -26.42
CA LYS A 257 -29.42 -10.86 -26.57
C LYS A 257 -30.12 -11.58 -25.41
N SER A 258 -29.46 -12.59 -24.84
CA SER A 258 -30.02 -13.41 -23.76
C SER A 258 -29.81 -12.81 -22.36
N MET A 259 -28.96 -11.78 -22.24
CA MET A 259 -28.57 -11.20 -20.97
C MET A 259 -29.57 -10.10 -20.55
N PRO A 260 -30.11 -10.12 -19.31
CA PRO A 260 -31.17 -9.21 -18.87
C PRO A 260 -30.67 -7.85 -18.35
N TRP A 261 -29.41 -7.51 -18.60
CA TRP A 261 -28.70 -6.37 -18.02
C TRP A 261 -28.08 -5.46 -19.09
N LEU A 262 -27.39 -4.41 -18.66
CA LEU A 262 -26.75 -3.43 -19.56
C LEU A 262 -25.36 -3.91 -19.97
N ALA A 263 -24.79 -3.32 -21.02
CA ALA A 263 -23.42 -3.54 -21.45
C ALA A 263 -22.70 -2.22 -21.76
N LEU A 264 -21.37 -2.25 -21.68
CA LEU A 264 -20.57 -1.30 -22.44
C LEU A 264 -20.74 -1.60 -23.94
N PRO A 265 -20.77 -0.58 -24.81
CA PRO A 265 -20.82 -0.81 -26.25
C PRO A 265 -19.67 -1.72 -26.72
N PHE A 266 -19.92 -2.49 -27.78
CA PHE A 266 -18.87 -3.29 -28.41
C PHE A 266 -17.68 -2.40 -28.80
N LYS A 267 -16.46 -2.90 -28.55
CA LYS A 267 -15.19 -2.16 -28.75
C LYS A 267 -15.05 -0.85 -27.95
N ASP A 268 -15.79 -0.67 -26.86
CA ASP A 268 -15.57 0.47 -25.98
C ASP A 268 -14.18 0.42 -25.35
N GLU A 269 -13.43 1.53 -25.43
CA GLU A 269 -12.08 1.63 -24.86
C GLU A 269 -12.03 1.37 -23.34
N LYS A 270 -13.16 1.47 -22.64
CA LYS A 270 -13.24 1.14 -21.22
C LYS A 270 -13.13 -0.35 -20.95
N CYS A 271 -13.50 -1.26 -21.85
CA CYS A 271 -13.47 -2.69 -21.55
C CYS A 271 -12.06 -3.15 -21.12
N GLN A 272 -11.04 -2.83 -21.93
CA GLN A 272 -9.64 -3.14 -21.60
C GLN A 272 -9.11 -2.32 -20.43
N LYS A 273 -9.45 -1.02 -20.35
CA LYS A 273 -9.01 -0.16 -19.23
C LYS A 273 -9.55 -0.66 -17.90
N LEU A 274 -10.80 -1.15 -17.86
CA LEU A 274 -11.42 -1.68 -16.65
C LEU A 274 -10.85 -3.04 -16.26
N LYS A 275 -10.57 -3.92 -17.24
CA LYS A 275 -9.88 -5.19 -16.99
C LYS A 275 -8.56 -4.95 -16.25
N LEU A 276 -7.74 -4.01 -16.75
CA LEU A 276 -6.47 -3.63 -16.12
C LEU A 276 -6.65 -2.90 -14.79
N TYR A 277 -7.64 -2.00 -14.68
CA TYR A 277 -7.87 -1.22 -13.46
C TYR A 277 -8.29 -2.09 -12.26
N PHE A 278 -9.09 -3.12 -12.52
CA PHE A 278 -9.59 -4.05 -11.52
C PHE A 278 -8.73 -5.31 -11.37
N ASP A 279 -7.63 -5.42 -12.12
CA ASP A 279 -6.72 -6.56 -12.07
C ASP A 279 -7.45 -7.90 -12.32
N VAL A 280 -8.28 -7.91 -13.37
CA VAL A 280 -9.07 -9.10 -13.74
C VAL A 280 -8.21 -10.05 -14.55
N ASP A 281 -7.58 -10.99 -13.84
CA ASP A 281 -6.77 -12.06 -14.43
C ASP A 281 -7.60 -13.28 -14.83
N ASP A 282 -8.60 -13.64 -14.01
CA ASP A 282 -9.45 -14.81 -14.21
C ASP A 282 -10.86 -14.43 -14.71
N ILE A 283 -11.44 -15.27 -15.56
CA ILE A 283 -12.83 -15.13 -16.03
C ILE A 283 -13.67 -16.40 -15.78
N PRO A 284 -14.96 -16.25 -15.45
CA PRO A 284 -15.70 -14.99 -15.30
C PRO A 284 -15.27 -14.21 -14.04
N ALA A 285 -15.42 -12.89 -14.08
CA ALA A 285 -15.27 -12.04 -12.89
C ALA A 285 -16.47 -11.10 -12.74
N LEU A 286 -16.90 -10.88 -11.51
CA LEU A 286 -17.98 -9.95 -11.17
C LEU A 286 -17.52 -8.98 -10.09
N VAL A 287 -17.05 -7.80 -10.51
CA VAL A 287 -16.63 -6.74 -9.58
C VAL A 287 -17.87 -6.02 -9.08
N ILE A 288 -18.04 -5.90 -7.76
CA ILE A 288 -19.18 -5.20 -7.15
C ILE A 288 -18.74 -3.81 -6.74
N THR A 289 -19.41 -2.78 -7.25
CA THR A 289 -19.22 -1.39 -6.86
C THR A 289 -20.46 -0.86 -6.13
N GLY A 290 -20.24 -0.11 -5.05
CA GLY A 290 -21.26 0.55 -4.26
C GLY A 290 -21.97 1.67 -5.00
N GLN A 291 -22.97 2.24 -4.34
CA GLN A 291 -23.76 3.37 -4.85
C GLN A 291 -22.94 4.65 -5.06
N ASP A 292 -21.82 4.77 -4.36
CA ASP A 292 -20.82 5.82 -4.49
C ASP A 292 -19.81 5.55 -5.63
N GLY A 293 -19.87 4.36 -6.24
CA GLY A 293 -18.94 3.88 -7.26
C GLY A 293 -17.69 3.21 -6.70
N ARG A 294 -17.53 3.12 -5.36
CA ARG A 294 -16.37 2.47 -4.75
C ARG A 294 -16.46 0.96 -4.87
N THR A 295 -15.34 0.29 -5.03
CA THR A 295 -15.29 -1.17 -5.11
C THR A 295 -15.56 -1.79 -3.74
N LEU A 296 -16.61 -2.62 -3.66
CA LEU A 296 -17.01 -3.34 -2.45
C LEU A 296 -16.55 -4.80 -2.46
N ASN A 297 -16.45 -5.42 -3.63
CA ASN A 297 -15.93 -6.77 -3.81
C ASN A 297 -15.18 -6.87 -5.15
N PRO A 298 -13.89 -7.24 -5.17
CA PRO A 298 -13.14 -7.40 -6.41
C PRO A 298 -13.60 -8.57 -7.26
N ASN A 299 -14.19 -9.63 -6.69
CA ASN A 299 -14.80 -10.71 -7.48
C ASN A 299 -15.86 -11.49 -6.67
N ALA A 300 -17.14 -11.33 -7.01
CA ALA A 300 -18.26 -11.96 -6.34
C ALA A 300 -18.70 -13.31 -6.94
N VAL A 301 -17.98 -13.85 -7.94
CA VAL A 301 -18.37 -15.09 -8.63
C VAL A 301 -18.54 -16.26 -7.66
N ASP A 302 -17.58 -16.47 -6.76
CA ASP A 302 -17.65 -17.60 -5.82
C ASP A 302 -18.74 -17.43 -4.78
N LEU A 303 -18.97 -16.20 -4.28
CA LEU A 303 -20.09 -15.91 -3.38
C LEU A 303 -21.43 -16.27 -4.02
N ILE A 304 -21.63 -15.90 -5.30
CA ILE A 304 -22.85 -16.22 -6.04
C ILE A 304 -22.93 -17.73 -6.32
N LYS A 305 -21.81 -18.39 -6.67
CA LYS A 305 -21.78 -19.84 -6.88
C LYS A 305 -22.16 -20.60 -5.61
N GLN A 306 -21.76 -20.14 -4.43
CA GLN A 306 -22.00 -20.84 -3.17
C GLN A 306 -23.39 -20.51 -2.59
N HIS A 307 -23.80 -19.25 -2.62
CA HIS A 307 -24.97 -18.77 -1.86
C HIS A 307 -26.08 -18.15 -2.72
N GLY A 308 -25.87 -18.00 -4.03
CA GLY A 308 -26.89 -17.46 -4.94
C GLY A 308 -27.35 -16.06 -4.53
N ILE A 309 -28.66 -15.88 -4.36
CA ILE A 309 -29.27 -14.59 -3.99
C ILE A 309 -28.98 -14.18 -2.54
N ASP A 310 -28.72 -15.13 -1.65
CA ASP A 310 -28.50 -14.86 -0.23
C ASP A 310 -27.14 -14.18 0.03
N ALA A 311 -26.24 -14.20 -0.96
CA ALA A 311 -25.01 -13.42 -0.94
C ALA A 311 -25.24 -11.91 -1.04
N TYR A 312 -26.41 -11.43 -1.48
CA TYR A 312 -26.66 -10.00 -1.67
C TYR A 312 -26.48 -9.19 -0.35
N PRO A 313 -25.69 -8.08 -0.34
CA PRO A 313 -25.21 -7.26 -1.47
C PRO A 313 -23.82 -7.62 -2.00
N PHE A 314 -23.43 -8.89 -1.88
CA PHE A 314 -22.20 -9.48 -2.42
C PHE A 314 -20.92 -8.93 -1.80
N THR A 315 -20.98 -8.49 -0.54
CA THR A 315 -19.83 -8.01 0.22
C THR A 315 -19.20 -9.15 1.03
N PRO A 316 -17.85 -9.22 1.14
CA PRO A 316 -17.19 -10.25 1.93
C PRO A 316 -17.65 -10.28 3.39
N LYS A 317 -17.83 -9.10 4.01
CA LYS A 317 -18.14 -8.94 5.44
C LYS A 317 -19.50 -9.49 5.89
N LYS A 318 -20.46 -9.70 4.98
CA LYS A 318 -21.80 -10.17 5.37
C LYS A 318 -21.82 -11.68 5.63
N HIS A 319 -20.82 -12.42 5.13
CA HIS A 319 -20.71 -13.87 5.33
C HIS A 319 -20.07 -14.25 6.67
N ASP A 320 -19.25 -13.39 7.27
CA ASP A 320 -18.69 -13.60 8.63
C ASP A 320 -19.77 -13.57 9.73
N VAL A 321 -20.95 -13.00 9.43
CA VAL A 321 -22.09 -12.94 10.35
C VAL A 321 -23.00 -14.17 10.22
N VAL A 322 -22.99 -14.86 9.08
CA VAL A 322 -23.84 -16.03 8.82
C VAL A 322 -23.11 -17.36 9.10
N HIS A 323 -21.79 -17.37 8.95
CA HIS A 323 -20.93 -18.45 9.43
C HIS A 323 -20.14 -17.90 10.62
N GLY A 324 -20.48 -18.34 11.84
CA GLY A 324 -19.83 -17.89 13.09
C GLY A 324 -18.32 -18.12 13.13
N LYS A 325 -17.57 -17.26 12.45
CA LYS A 325 -16.14 -17.07 12.54
C LYS A 325 -15.93 -15.64 13.02
N VAL A 326 -16.02 -15.47 14.34
CA VAL A 326 -15.47 -14.30 14.98
C VAL A 326 -13.96 -14.51 15.01
N GLU A 327 -13.22 -13.87 14.10
CA GLU A 327 -11.82 -13.56 14.40
C GLU A 327 -11.84 -12.54 15.54
N ALA A 328 -11.43 -12.99 16.74
CA ALA A 328 -11.18 -12.13 17.87
C ALA A 328 -9.96 -11.25 17.55
N SER A 329 -10.19 -10.14 16.84
CA SER A 329 -9.29 -9.01 16.88
C SER A 329 -9.38 -8.40 18.27
N CYS A 330 -8.32 -8.55 19.05
CA CYS A 330 -8.17 -7.88 20.33
C CYS A 330 -8.10 -6.36 20.11
N CYS A 331 -9.25 -5.69 20.08
CA CYS A 331 -9.30 -4.26 20.32
C CYS A 331 -9.00 -4.03 21.81
N GLY A 332 -7.89 -3.34 22.06
CA GLY A 332 -7.50 -2.90 23.40
C GLY A 332 -8.63 -2.17 24.11
N CYS A 333 -8.81 -2.52 25.38
CA CYS A 333 -9.74 -1.86 26.28
C CYS A 333 -9.24 -0.45 26.60
N ASP A 334 -9.64 0.55 25.82
CA ASP A 334 -9.66 1.94 26.31
C ASP A 334 -11.05 2.25 26.83
N GLY A 335 -11.13 2.36 28.16
CA GLY A 335 -12.35 2.68 28.88
C GLY A 335 -12.78 4.12 28.60
N SER A 336 -13.91 4.27 27.91
CA SER A 336 -14.73 5.49 27.95
C SER A 336 -16.17 5.12 27.60
N LYS A 337 -16.97 4.80 28.63
CA LYS A 337 -18.42 4.58 28.49
C LYS A 337 -19.13 5.93 28.40
N THR A 338 -19.71 6.24 27.24
CA THR A 338 -20.87 7.15 27.15
C THR A 338 -22.10 6.33 26.79
N ARG A 339 -23.12 6.44 27.64
CA ARG A 339 -24.39 5.72 27.59
C ARG A 339 -25.36 6.45 26.66
N GLU A 340 -25.84 5.76 25.63
CA GLU A 340 -27.07 6.13 24.93
C GLU A 340 -27.93 4.87 24.81
N GLU A 341 -29.18 4.97 25.30
CA GLU A 341 -30.12 3.87 25.40
C GLU A 341 -30.90 3.70 24.10
N THR A 342 -30.85 2.51 23.49
CA THR A 342 -31.98 1.95 22.74
C THR A 342 -32.02 0.42 22.88
N LYS A 343 -33.23 -0.08 23.15
CA LYS A 343 -33.69 -1.48 23.18
C LYS A 343 -33.44 -2.15 21.81
N ASP A 344 -33.14 -3.43 21.63
CA ASP A 344 -33.70 -4.67 22.17
C ASP A 344 -32.71 -5.85 21.96
N GLU A 345 -32.95 -6.95 22.69
CA GLU A 345 -32.48 -8.34 22.49
C GLU A 345 -31.01 -8.70 22.86
N LYS A 346 -30.86 -9.40 24.00
CA LYS A 346 -29.59 -9.85 24.58
C LYS A 346 -29.34 -11.31 24.18
N VAL A 347 -28.34 -11.57 23.34
CA VAL A 347 -27.78 -12.92 23.13
C VAL A 347 -26.64 -13.11 24.13
N GLU A 348 -26.80 -14.03 25.08
CA GLU A 348 -25.71 -14.48 25.96
C GLU A 348 -24.92 -15.60 25.27
N VAL A 349 -23.61 -15.39 25.08
CA VAL A 349 -22.67 -16.42 24.60
C VAL A 349 -21.76 -16.80 25.76
N SER A 350 -21.78 -18.07 26.14
CA SER A 350 -20.90 -18.69 27.14
C SER A 350 -19.66 -19.26 26.45
N CYS A 351 -18.45 -18.81 26.81
CA CYS A 351 -17.19 -19.45 26.40
C CYS A 351 -16.90 -20.65 27.31
N GLY A 352 -17.01 -21.87 26.77
CA GLY A 352 -16.47 -23.08 27.39
C GLY A 352 -15.02 -23.32 26.95
N SER A 353 -14.21 -23.83 27.87
CA SER A 353 -12.79 -24.14 27.67
C SER A 353 -12.56 -25.16 26.55
N MET A 354 -11.57 -24.90 25.68
CA MET A 354 -11.04 -25.88 24.71
C MET A 354 -10.05 -26.82 25.41
N GLU A 355 -10.33 -28.12 25.40
CA GLU A 355 -9.29 -29.15 25.49
C GLU A 355 -9.03 -29.69 24.08
N GLU A 356 -7.75 -29.83 23.72
CA GLU A 356 -7.30 -30.39 22.45
C GLU A 356 -7.64 -31.88 22.35
N ALA A 357 -8.26 -32.30 21.24
CA ALA A 357 -8.36 -33.72 20.89
C ALA A 357 -7.82 -33.98 19.49
N LYS A 358 -6.87 -34.93 19.43
CA LYS A 358 -6.31 -35.54 18.22
C LYS A 358 -7.31 -36.51 17.60
N ASP A 359 -7.20 -36.64 16.28
CA ASP A 359 -7.86 -37.60 15.41
C ASP A 359 -9.37 -37.43 15.19
N GLY A 360 -9.71 -37.13 13.94
CA GLY A 360 -11.03 -36.68 13.53
C GLY A 360 -12.11 -37.75 13.58
N LYS A 361 -13.20 -37.42 14.26
CA LYS A 361 -14.61 -37.63 13.89
C LYS A 361 -15.47 -37.14 15.06
N ALA A 362 -16.31 -36.13 14.86
CA ALA A 362 -17.37 -35.79 15.81
C ALA A 362 -18.72 -36.19 15.21
N GLU A 363 -19.29 -37.27 15.72
CA GLU A 363 -20.73 -37.52 15.63
C GLU A 363 -21.43 -36.72 16.73
N VAL A 364 -22.48 -35.99 16.37
CA VAL A 364 -23.37 -35.34 17.34
C VAL A 364 -24.45 -36.34 17.73
N SER A 365 -24.41 -36.81 18.97
CA SER A 365 -25.51 -37.56 19.57
C SER A 365 -26.32 -36.63 20.46
N CYS A 366 -27.59 -36.42 20.11
CA CYS A 366 -28.55 -35.73 20.97
C CYS A 366 -28.99 -36.65 22.11
N GLY A 367 -28.72 -36.25 23.36
CA GLY A 367 -29.23 -36.89 24.57
C GLY A 367 -30.22 -36.00 25.32
N SER A 368 -31.51 -36.32 25.16
CA SER A 368 -32.67 -36.15 26.05
C SER A 368 -32.84 -34.90 26.94
N MET A 369 -33.90 -34.13 26.64
CA MET A 369 -34.57 -33.22 27.56
C MET A 369 -35.40 -33.99 28.60
N GLU A 370 -35.23 -33.68 29.88
CA GLU A 370 -36.31 -33.80 30.87
C GLU A 370 -36.76 -32.39 31.29
N GLU A 371 -38.06 -32.12 31.09
CA GLU A 371 -38.72 -30.93 31.61
C GLU A 371 -38.85 -31.03 33.13
N THR A 372 -38.35 -30.02 33.86
CA THR A 372 -38.83 -29.73 35.21
C THR A 372 -39.50 -28.36 35.23
N LYS A 373 -40.71 -28.36 35.80
CA LYS A 373 -41.54 -27.18 36.00
C LYS A 373 -40.90 -26.31 37.08
N ASP A 374 -41.11 -25.01 36.94
CA ASP A 374 -40.59 -23.91 37.78
C ASP A 374 -39.20 -23.43 37.35
N GLY A 375 -39.21 -22.57 36.33
CA GLY A 375 -38.03 -21.89 35.79
C GLY A 375 -37.29 -21.07 36.85
N LYS A 376 -36.18 -21.63 37.33
CA LYS A 376 -35.00 -20.95 37.88
C LYS A 376 -33.87 -21.98 37.99
N ALA A 377 -32.79 -21.79 37.24
CA ALA A 377 -31.53 -22.49 37.50
C ALA A 377 -30.53 -21.45 38.06
N GLU A 378 -30.08 -21.68 39.29
CA GLU A 378 -28.89 -21.03 39.86
C GLU A 378 -27.67 -21.88 39.49
N VAL A 379 -26.60 -21.24 39.03
CA VAL A 379 -25.26 -21.86 38.95
C VAL A 379 -24.32 -21.03 39.82
N SER A 380 -23.87 -21.62 40.91
CA SER A 380 -22.84 -21.13 41.80
C SER A 380 -21.46 -21.53 41.26
N CYS A 381 -20.58 -20.56 40.99
CA CYS A 381 -19.15 -20.83 40.84
C CYS A 381 -18.49 -20.69 42.22
N GLY A 382 -18.10 -21.82 42.81
CA GLY A 382 -17.31 -21.85 44.03
C GLY A 382 -15.85 -21.51 43.75
N CYS A 383 -15.31 -20.55 44.49
CA CYS A 383 -13.87 -20.36 44.66
C CYS A 383 -13.49 -20.97 46.02
N ASP A 384 -12.57 -21.93 46.03
CA ASP A 384 -12.10 -22.58 47.26
C ASP A 384 -10.69 -22.08 47.65
N GLY A 385 -10.56 -21.63 48.91
CA GLY A 385 -9.34 -21.45 49.72
C GLY A 385 -8.44 -20.24 49.39
N SER A 386 -8.04 -19.36 50.32
CA SER A 386 -7.95 -19.45 51.78
C SER A 386 -7.95 -18.06 52.42
N LYS A 387 -8.56 -17.96 53.60
CA LYS A 387 -8.56 -16.79 54.49
C LYS A 387 -7.21 -16.60 55.16
N ASN A 388 -6.84 -15.35 55.41
CA ASN A 388 -6.26 -14.91 56.68
C ASN A 388 -6.83 -13.51 56.98
N ASP A 389 -7.44 -13.41 58.16
CA ASP A 389 -7.93 -12.18 58.77
C ASP A 389 -6.76 -11.45 59.43
N ASP A 390 -6.70 -10.12 59.29
CA ASP A 390 -6.32 -9.18 60.36
C ASP A 390 -6.65 -7.74 59.93
N ASP A 391 -7.48 -7.09 60.75
CA ASP A 391 -7.92 -5.70 60.67
C ASP A 391 -6.78 -4.72 61.03
N GLU A 392 -6.60 -3.63 60.27
CA GLU A 392 -6.64 -2.24 60.77
C GLU A 392 -6.37 -1.15 59.70
N LYS A 393 -7.31 -0.19 59.63
CA LYS A 393 -7.23 1.26 59.36
C LYS A 393 -6.51 1.87 58.13
N MET A 394 -7.34 2.60 57.37
CA MET A 394 -7.15 3.91 56.71
C MET A 394 -5.74 4.53 56.69
N GLU A 395 -5.22 4.81 55.49
CA GLU A 395 -5.03 6.20 55.02
C GLU A 395 -4.83 6.27 53.49
N GLU A 396 -5.21 7.42 52.96
CA GLU A 396 -5.33 7.80 51.56
C GLU A 396 -4.00 8.39 51.05
N THR A 397 -3.35 7.79 50.04
CA THR A 397 -2.43 8.54 49.16
C THR A 397 -2.23 7.92 47.78
N LYS A 398 -1.98 8.84 46.85
CA LYS A 398 -1.83 8.80 45.40
C LYS A 398 -0.72 7.89 44.85
N ASP A 399 -0.82 7.71 43.52
CA ASP A 399 0.19 7.26 42.56
C ASP A 399 0.36 5.73 42.40
N LYS A 400 -0.38 5.18 41.43
CA LYS A 400 -0.18 3.83 40.91
C LYS A 400 1.01 3.84 39.93
N MET A 401 2.19 3.49 40.43
CA MET A 401 3.16 2.71 39.64
C MET A 401 2.74 1.24 39.72
N VAL A 402 2.60 0.59 38.57
CA VAL A 402 2.44 -0.87 38.50
C VAL A 402 3.86 -1.46 38.50
N GLU A 403 4.31 -1.94 39.65
CA GLU A 403 5.35 -2.96 39.74
C GLU A 403 4.77 -4.27 39.20
N VAL A 404 5.42 -4.86 38.19
CA VAL A 404 5.24 -6.27 37.85
C VAL A 404 6.48 -7.00 38.37
N SER A 405 6.34 -7.58 39.55
CA SER A 405 7.28 -8.57 40.08
C SER A 405 6.87 -9.96 39.58
N CYS A 406 7.66 -10.55 38.69
CA CYS A 406 7.54 -11.98 38.40
C CYS A 406 8.34 -12.74 39.45
N GLY A 407 7.65 -13.33 40.43
CA GLY A 407 8.20 -14.35 41.30
C GLY A 407 8.44 -15.64 40.51
N CYS A 408 9.69 -16.11 40.52
CA CYS A 408 10.05 -17.43 40.04
C CYS A 408 9.72 -18.47 41.12
N ASP A 409 8.83 -19.41 40.83
CA ASP A 409 8.81 -20.69 41.54
C ASP A 409 9.87 -21.62 40.93
N GLY A 410 10.74 -22.10 41.81
CA GLY A 410 12.05 -22.64 41.47
C GLY A 410 12.05 -24.04 40.84
N SER A 411 13.13 -24.33 40.12
CA SER A 411 13.97 -25.51 40.34
C SER A 411 15.27 -25.42 39.54
N SER A 412 16.36 -25.10 40.25
CA SER A 412 17.72 -25.65 40.14
C SER A 412 18.78 -24.57 40.27
N LYS A 413 19.60 -24.75 41.31
CA LYS A 413 20.77 -23.96 41.65
C LYS A 413 21.89 -24.24 40.65
N ASN A 414 22.67 -23.22 40.32
CA ASN A 414 24.13 -23.26 40.44
C ASN A 414 24.64 -21.82 40.57
N ASP A 415 25.45 -21.62 41.61
CA ASP A 415 26.11 -20.38 41.98
C ASP A 415 27.29 -20.11 41.04
N ASP A 416 27.44 -18.87 40.57
CA ASP A 416 28.72 -18.16 40.45
C ASP A 416 28.45 -16.70 40.04
N ASP A 417 28.63 -15.81 41.00
CA ASP A 417 28.53 -14.36 40.91
C ASP A 417 29.66 -13.76 40.06
N GLU A 418 29.35 -12.85 39.12
CA GLU A 418 30.13 -11.61 38.95
C GLU A 418 29.33 -10.48 38.27
N LYS A 419 28.90 -9.54 39.12
CA LYS A 419 28.55 -8.12 38.94
C LYS A 419 28.84 -7.46 37.56
N MET A 420 27.82 -6.83 36.97
CA MET A 420 27.99 -5.65 36.10
C MET A 420 27.16 -4.47 36.62
N GLU A 421 27.80 -3.30 36.66
CA GLU A 421 27.22 -2.00 37.03
C GLU A 421 26.21 -1.52 35.98
N GLU A 422 25.13 -0.93 36.47
CA GLU A 422 24.04 -0.36 35.69
C GLU A 422 24.24 1.16 35.54
N THR A 423 24.35 1.66 34.30
CA THR A 423 24.10 3.08 34.00
C THR A 423 23.12 3.19 32.83
N CYS A 424 21.87 3.49 33.16
CA CYS A 424 20.80 3.81 32.23
C CYS A 424 20.89 5.27 31.76
N LYS A 425 20.98 5.49 30.44
CA LYS A 425 20.50 6.71 29.77
C LYS A 425 19.81 6.34 28.46
N ASP A 426 18.60 6.86 28.31
CA ASP A 426 17.86 7.03 27.05
C ASP A 426 17.32 5.76 26.37
N GLY A 427 16.42 5.06 27.09
CA GLY A 427 15.07 4.80 26.59
C GLY A 427 14.90 4.21 25.17
N LYS A 428 15.62 3.14 24.84
CA LYS A 428 15.31 2.30 23.67
C LYS A 428 15.62 0.84 23.95
N VAL A 429 14.57 0.02 24.05
CA VAL A 429 14.66 -1.44 23.97
C VAL A 429 14.44 -1.81 22.51
N GLU A 430 15.47 -2.32 21.85
CA GLU A 430 15.33 -3.08 20.60
C GLU A 430 15.02 -4.53 20.96
N VAL A 431 13.87 -5.03 20.54
CA VAL A 431 13.59 -6.47 20.53
C VAL A 431 13.80 -6.95 19.10
N SER A 432 14.95 -7.57 18.85
CA SER A 432 15.19 -8.38 17.66
C SER A 432 14.60 -9.76 17.89
N CYS A 433 13.63 -10.18 17.07
CA CYS A 433 13.22 -11.58 17.03
C CYS A 433 14.36 -12.41 16.42
N CYS A 434 15.06 -13.14 17.28
CA CYS A 434 15.79 -14.35 16.90
C CYS A 434 14.81 -15.51 16.81
N GLY A 435 14.92 -16.27 15.72
CA GLY A 435 14.40 -17.63 15.62
C GLY A 435 14.29 -18.05 14.15
N CYS A 436 14.67 -19.24 13.71
CA CYS A 436 15.40 -20.35 14.32
C CYS A 436 15.98 -21.09 13.11
N ASP A 437 17.30 -21.34 13.10
CA ASP A 437 17.91 -22.35 12.25
C ASP A 437 17.87 -23.69 12.98
N GLU A 438 17.19 -24.67 12.40
CA GLU A 438 17.49 -26.10 12.52
C GLU A 438 18.00 -26.50 11.12
N SER A 439 19.16 -27.12 10.89
CA SER A 439 19.71 -28.28 11.56
C SER A 439 21.16 -28.53 11.13
N LYS A 440 21.92 -29.12 12.04
CA LYS A 440 23.33 -29.56 11.98
C LYS A 440 23.62 -30.54 10.82
N ASN A 441 24.84 -30.47 10.26
CA ASN A 441 25.80 -31.56 10.45
C ASN A 441 27.26 -31.21 10.06
N ASP A 442 28.14 -31.86 10.80
CA ASP A 442 29.60 -31.72 10.94
C ASP A 442 30.44 -31.96 9.67
N GLY A 443 31.69 -31.44 9.69
CA GLY A 443 32.80 -32.05 8.94
C GLY A 443 33.93 -31.12 8.49
N ASP A 444 34.98 -31.02 9.31
CA ASP A 444 36.30 -30.43 9.04
C ASP A 444 36.93 -30.80 7.69
N GLN A 445 37.51 -29.83 6.95
CA GLN A 445 38.95 -29.74 6.63
C GLN A 445 39.29 -28.65 5.58
N LYS A 446 40.43 -27.97 5.82
CA LYS A 446 41.15 -27.04 4.93
C LYS A 446 41.63 -27.70 3.62
N MET A 447 41.57 -26.96 2.51
CA MET A 447 42.60 -26.74 1.45
C MET A 447 41.95 -25.93 0.32
N GLU A 448 42.42 -24.71 0.02
CA GLU A 448 43.37 -24.36 -1.06
C GLU A 448 42.86 -24.63 -2.49
N GLU A 449 42.71 -23.52 -3.25
CA GLU A 449 42.86 -23.33 -4.70
C GLU A 449 42.68 -24.51 -5.67
N THR A 450 41.69 -24.44 -6.58
CA THR A 450 41.84 -24.12 -8.04
C THR A 450 40.61 -24.50 -8.87
N LYS A 451 40.52 -23.82 -10.02
CA LYS A 451 39.53 -23.92 -11.12
C LYS A 451 39.40 -25.35 -11.69
N GLU A 452 38.19 -25.72 -12.14
CA GLU A 452 37.87 -25.98 -13.56
C GLU A 452 36.40 -26.42 -13.75
N GLU A 453 35.85 -26.02 -14.89
CA GLU A 453 34.57 -26.46 -15.46
C GLU A 453 34.60 -27.97 -15.78
N ILE A 454 33.45 -28.66 -15.76
CA ILE A 454 33.01 -29.61 -16.79
C ILE A 454 31.53 -30.00 -16.56
N LYS A 455 30.88 -30.23 -17.70
CA LYS A 455 29.47 -30.43 -18.00
C LYS A 455 28.88 -31.81 -17.63
N GLU A 456 27.54 -31.80 -17.66
CA GLU A 456 26.61 -32.85 -18.16
C GLU A 456 26.29 -34.08 -17.29
N GLY A 457 24.98 -34.36 -17.19
CA GLY A 457 24.47 -35.74 -17.29
C GLY A 457 23.49 -36.23 -16.21
N CYS A 458 22.20 -36.21 -16.54
CA CYS A 458 21.10 -37.12 -16.16
C CYS A 458 21.24 -38.16 -15.02
N GLY A 459 20.16 -38.26 -14.21
CA GLY A 459 19.39 -39.52 -14.14
C GLY A 459 19.31 -40.28 -12.80
N CYS A 460 18.21 -40.04 -12.08
CA CYS A 460 17.32 -40.96 -11.35
C CYS A 460 17.79 -42.22 -10.56
N LYS A 461 17.16 -42.32 -9.37
CA LYS A 461 16.60 -43.47 -8.62
C LYS A 461 17.43 -44.12 -7.50
N GLY A 462 16.76 -44.22 -6.35
CA GLY A 462 17.11 -45.01 -5.16
C GLY A 462 16.24 -44.57 -4.01
#